data_AF-A0AAE3ATL1-F1
#
_entry.id   AF-A0AAE3ATL1-F1
#
_cell.length_a   1.000
_cell.length_b   1.000
_cell.length_c   1.000
_cell.angle_alpha   90.00
_cell.angle_beta   90.00
_cell.angle_gamma   90.00
#
_symmetry.space_group_name_H-M   'P 1'
#
loop_
_entity.id
_entity.type
_entity.pdbx_description
1 polymer ?
#
loop_
_entity_poly.entity_id
_entity_poly.type
_entity_poly.pdbx_seq_one_letter_code
_entity_poly.pdbx_strand_id
1 'polypeptide(L)'
;MRKNYIIKDARRILAEQIRDNGMNTMNKNPITNATGLSAIIPKDNDGYCTVYKMDCEDGLGLMTVYQVYPGIQLIYNDFEATSCYWDGTIDKNVLEINHCREGREGSVLQSGSCLYLGEGDLSIHTMDNCASEMAFPLRHYRGISVVLDLELVSQNPPGILAESGIGIADFKNKFCADGACFVMRAKDEIEHIFSELYSVPDRLQKPYFMLKVQELLLFLCMVDVNKEKQRELYTSPQVEIVRDIHKRLISNLQERPTIEELSKEYLINTATLKDTFKGVYGQPIGTYMKVYRMKQAAALLRQTQATIAEIASQVGYENQSKFATAFRDVMKIAPAEYRKQNSGD
;
A
#
# COMPACT_ATOMS: atom_id res chain seq x y z
N MET A 1 1.17 -12.06 -18.98
CA MET A 1 1.43 -13.19 -18.05
C MET A 1 1.62 -12.60 -16.66
N ARG A 2 0.76 -12.93 -15.69
CA ARG A 2 1.03 -12.58 -14.27
C ARG A 2 2.31 -13.34 -13.89
N LYS A 3 3.44 -12.66 -13.80
CA LYS A 3 4.67 -13.27 -13.28
C LYS A 3 4.34 -13.77 -11.87
N ASN A 4 4.47 -15.07 -11.64
CA ASN A 4 4.40 -15.64 -10.29
C ASN A 4 5.61 -15.10 -9.53
N TYR A 5 5.42 -13.98 -8.86
CA TYR A 5 6.41 -13.47 -7.93
C TYR A 5 6.45 -14.45 -6.76
N ILE A 6 7.63 -15.01 -6.52
CA ILE A 6 7.88 -15.78 -5.32
C ILE A 6 7.70 -14.79 -4.17
N ILE A 7 6.53 -14.82 -3.54
CA ILE A 7 6.41 -14.43 -2.14
C ILE A 7 7.34 -15.43 -1.44
N LYS A 8 8.61 -15.06 -1.24
CA LYS A 8 9.33 -15.66 -0.12
C LYS A 8 8.52 -15.18 1.07
N ASP A 9 7.80 -16.09 1.72
CA ASP A 9 7.00 -15.82 2.91
C ASP A 9 7.85 -14.99 3.89
N ALA A 10 7.73 -13.66 3.82
CA ALA A 10 8.38 -12.75 4.75
C ALA A 10 7.94 -13.13 6.17
N ARG A 11 6.69 -13.62 6.31
CA ARG A 11 6.14 -14.25 7.52
C ARG A 11 6.89 -15.51 7.99
N ARG A 12 7.29 -16.43 7.12
CA ARG A 12 8.01 -17.67 7.51
C ARG A 12 9.44 -17.34 7.94
N ILE A 13 10.12 -16.48 7.20
CA ILE A 13 11.48 -16.02 7.52
C ILE A 13 11.47 -15.17 8.81
N LEU A 14 10.45 -14.33 9.05
CA LEU A 14 10.29 -13.60 10.31
C LEU A 14 9.98 -14.51 11.50
N ALA A 15 9.10 -15.50 11.34
CA ALA A 15 8.74 -16.43 12.41
C ALA A 15 9.94 -17.24 12.92
N GLU A 16 10.91 -17.50 12.05
CA GLU A 16 12.17 -18.14 12.42
C GLU A 16 13.14 -17.18 13.13
N GLN A 17 13.13 -15.90 12.77
CA GLN A 17 14.11 -14.88 13.20
C GLN A 17 13.70 -14.08 14.46
N ILE A 18 12.42 -14.07 14.85
CA ILE A 18 11.92 -13.44 16.09
C ILE A 18 12.45 -14.13 17.37
N ARG A 19 13.00 -15.34 17.26
CA ARG A 19 13.52 -16.10 18.41
C ARG A 19 14.86 -15.61 18.95
N ASP A 20 15.62 -14.83 18.18
CA ASP A 20 16.97 -14.40 18.57
C ASP A 20 17.12 -12.87 18.55
N ASN A 21 17.27 -12.32 19.76
CA ASN A 21 17.91 -11.06 20.13
C ASN A 21 17.07 -9.76 20.16
N GLY A 22 17.27 -9.06 21.29
CA GLY A 22 16.61 -7.83 21.71
C GLY A 22 17.31 -6.53 21.29
N MET A 23 16.65 -5.43 21.66
CA MET A 23 16.83 -4.06 21.18
C MET A 23 18.19 -3.42 21.51
N ASN A 24 18.68 -2.59 20.57
CA ASN A 24 19.47 -1.40 20.88
C ASN A 24 19.27 -0.29 19.84
N THR A 25 19.34 0.96 20.30
CA THR A 25 18.92 2.21 19.65
C THR A 25 20.03 2.90 18.86
N MET A 26 19.72 3.48 17.68
CA MET A 26 20.32 4.74 17.19
C MET A 26 19.66 5.33 15.93
N ASN A 27 19.64 6.67 15.92
CA ASN A 27 19.46 7.67 14.85
C ASN A 27 18.06 7.97 14.27
N LYS A 28 17.87 9.27 13.99
CA LYS A 28 16.69 10.03 13.54
C LYS A 28 16.01 9.44 12.29
N ASN A 29 15.50 8.22 12.37
CA ASN A 29 14.66 7.64 11.35
C ASN A 29 13.21 8.05 11.68
N PRO A 30 12.44 8.66 10.75
CA PRO A 30 11.03 9.00 11.01
C PRO A 30 10.22 7.83 11.59
N ILE A 31 10.59 6.59 11.22
CA ILE A 31 9.94 5.35 11.64
C ILE A 31 10.11 5.07 13.14
N THR A 32 11.20 5.51 13.79
CA THR A 32 11.42 5.21 15.23
C THR A 32 10.44 5.92 16.15
N ASN A 33 9.73 6.92 15.64
CA ASN A 33 8.72 7.66 16.40
C ASN A 33 7.31 7.09 16.19
N ALA A 34 7.14 6.09 15.32
CA ALA A 34 5.82 5.63 14.94
C ALA A 34 5.05 4.97 16.10
N THR A 35 3.78 5.36 16.29
CA THR A 35 2.91 4.76 17.31
C THR A 35 2.65 3.30 16.94
N GLY A 36 2.94 2.38 17.85
CA GLY A 36 2.83 0.95 17.61
C GLY A 36 4.12 0.28 17.15
N LEU A 37 5.26 0.99 17.08
CA LEU A 37 6.55 0.33 16.88
C LEU A 37 6.82 -0.67 18.02
N SER A 38 6.80 -1.96 17.70
CA SER A 38 6.88 -3.05 18.68
C SER A 38 8.21 -3.80 18.66
N ALA A 39 8.97 -3.72 17.56
CA ALA A 39 10.34 -4.23 17.50
C ALA A 39 11.18 -3.51 16.45
N ILE A 40 12.49 -3.41 16.73
CA ILE A 40 13.52 -2.96 15.80
C ILE A 40 14.55 -4.10 15.70
N ILE A 41 14.77 -4.62 14.50
CA ILE A 41 15.58 -5.81 14.25
C ILE A 41 16.66 -5.48 13.21
N PRO A 42 17.88 -5.12 13.64
CA PRO A 42 19.03 -4.98 12.74
C PRO A 42 19.30 -6.30 12.01
N LYS A 43 19.61 -6.25 10.71
CA LYS A 43 19.94 -7.44 9.90
C LYS A 43 21.42 -7.58 9.57
N ASP A 44 22.19 -6.54 9.84
CA ASP A 44 23.62 -6.48 9.65
C ASP A 44 24.28 -5.66 10.76
N ASN A 45 25.62 -5.74 10.81
CA ASN A 45 26.43 -5.04 11.80
C ASN A 45 26.78 -3.61 11.36
N ASP A 46 26.64 -3.28 10.07
CA ASP A 46 26.98 -1.97 9.51
C ASP A 46 25.80 -1.00 9.50
N GLY A 47 24.62 -1.42 9.97
CA GLY A 47 23.41 -0.59 10.05
C GLY A 47 22.77 -0.33 8.68
N TYR A 48 23.12 -1.13 7.68
CA TYR A 48 22.62 -1.00 6.32
C TYR A 48 21.15 -1.40 6.22
N CYS A 49 20.73 -2.48 6.88
CA CYS A 49 19.38 -3.03 6.84
C CYS A 49 18.79 -3.19 8.24
N THR A 50 17.61 -2.60 8.46
CA THR A 50 16.84 -2.73 9.70
C THR A 50 15.38 -3.04 9.40
N VAL A 51 14.82 -4.00 10.13
CA VAL A 51 13.38 -4.32 10.07
C VAL A 51 12.66 -3.68 11.25
N TYR A 52 11.60 -2.95 10.97
CA TYR A 52 10.70 -2.35 11.95
C TYR A 52 9.39 -3.11 11.94
N LYS A 53 8.94 -3.51 13.13
CA LYS A 53 7.66 -4.18 13.33
C LYS A 53 6.67 -3.20 13.94
N MET A 54 5.53 -3.04 13.29
CA MET A 54 4.46 -2.13 13.67
C MET A 54 3.25 -2.95 14.13
N ASP A 55 2.85 -2.78 15.39
CA ASP A 55 1.56 -3.22 15.89
C ASP A 55 0.52 -2.16 15.47
N CYS A 56 -0.33 -2.54 14.52
CA CYS A 56 -1.36 -1.69 13.95
C CYS A 56 -2.69 -1.86 14.69
N GLU A 57 -3.71 -1.07 14.35
CA GLU A 57 -5.02 -1.09 15.06
C GLU A 57 -5.67 -2.49 15.10
N ASP A 58 -5.69 -3.20 13.97
CA ASP A 58 -6.34 -4.52 13.83
C ASP A 58 -5.41 -5.58 13.20
N GLY A 59 -4.10 -5.32 13.18
CA GLY A 59 -3.18 -6.08 12.35
C GLY A 59 -1.71 -5.75 12.59
N LEU A 60 -0.88 -5.98 11.58
CA LEU A 60 0.57 -5.89 11.71
C LEU A 60 1.21 -5.29 10.45
N GLY A 61 2.21 -4.45 10.66
CA GLY A 61 3.05 -3.86 9.62
C GLY A 61 4.51 -4.25 9.77
N LEU A 62 5.18 -4.43 8.63
CA LEU A 62 6.60 -4.66 8.56
C LEU A 62 7.22 -3.68 7.58
N MET A 63 8.23 -2.95 8.03
CA MET A 63 9.02 -2.06 7.19
C MET A 63 10.46 -2.54 7.19
N THR A 64 11.00 -2.91 6.02
CA THR A 64 12.42 -3.25 5.87
C THR A 64 13.15 -2.08 5.23
N VAL A 65 14.01 -1.42 5.99
CA VAL A 65 14.67 -0.17 5.62
C VAL A 65 16.12 -0.44 5.28
N TYR A 66 16.55 0.01 4.10
CA TYR A 66 17.91 -0.05 3.59
C TYR A 66 18.50 1.36 3.49
N GLN A 67 19.65 1.61 4.13
CA GLN A 67 20.39 2.88 4.05
C GLN A 67 21.26 2.91 2.79
N VAL A 68 20.65 3.21 1.64
CA VAL A 68 21.28 3.07 0.31
C VAL A 68 22.40 4.08 0.09
N TYR A 69 22.19 5.33 0.51
CA TYR A 69 23.19 6.40 0.51
C TYR A 69 23.00 7.28 1.77
N PRO A 70 23.98 8.11 2.15
CA PRO A 70 23.75 9.18 3.10
C PRO A 70 22.54 10.03 2.67
N GLY A 71 21.48 10.01 3.48
CA GLY A 71 20.23 10.73 3.20
C GLY A 71 19.27 10.04 2.23
N ILE A 72 19.56 8.81 1.77
CA ILE A 72 18.63 8.04 0.92
C ILE A 72 18.34 6.67 1.53
N GLN A 73 17.06 6.43 1.79
CA GLN A 73 16.54 5.15 2.27
C GLN A 73 15.67 4.50 1.21
N LEU A 74 15.74 3.18 1.12
CA LEU A 74 14.79 2.35 0.38
C LEU A 74 14.05 1.47 1.38
N ILE A 75 12.73 1.50 1.36
CA ILE A 75 11.86 0.87 2.36
C ILE A 75 10.91 -0.08 1.66
N TYR A 76 10.90 -1.35 2.07
CA TYR A 76 9.82 -2.28 1.72
C TYR A 76 8.74 -2.20 2.78
N ASN A 77 7.53 -1.87 2.35
CA ASN A 77 6.35 -1.77 3.19
C ASN A 77 5.48 -3.02 2.98
N ASP A 78 5.15 -3.74 4.05
CA ASP A 78 4.20 -4.87 4.06
C ASP A 78 3.27 -4.72 5.26
N PHE A 79 2.08 -4.19 5.02
CA PHE A 79 1.05 -3.98 6.02
C PHE A 79 -0.13 -4.91 5.78
N GLU A 80 -0.63 -5.49 6.86
CA GLU A 80 -1.82 -6.33 6.94
C GLU A 80 -2.67 -5.82 8.11
N ALA A 81 -3.28 -4.65 7.91
CA ALA A 81 -4.09 -3.91 8.87
C ALA A 81 -5.02 -2.93 8.13
N THR A 82 -5.98 -2.30 8.79
CA THR A 82 -6.83 -1.22 8.27
C THR A 82 -6.18 0.15 8.33
N SER A 83 -5.25 0.34 9.26
CA SER A 83 -4.62 1.62 9.55
C SER A 83 -3.28 1.40 10.26
N CYS A 84 -2.35 2.33 10.13
CA CYS A 84 -1.15 2.41 10.96
C CYS A 84 -0.89 3.87 11.29
N TYR A 85 -0.47 4.13 12.52
CA TYR A 85 -0.19 5.47 13.01
C TYR A 85 1.30 5.70 13.10
N TRP A 86 1.75 6.91 12.74
CA TRP A 86 3.04 7.41 13.16
C TRP A 86 2.87 8.58 14.12
N ASP A 87 3.71 8.64 15.14
CA ASP A 87 3.93 9.86 15.91
C ASP A 87 5.30 10.39 15.46
N GLY A 88 5.49 11.70 15.49
CA GLY A 88 6.74 12.30 15.04
C GLY A 88 6.54 13.56 14.21
N THR A 89 7.26 14.60 14.60
CA THR A 89 7.52 15.76 13.75
C THR A 89 8.47 15.31 12.65
N ILE A 90 7.95 15.11 11.44
CA ILE A 90 8.78 14.77 10.29
C ILE A 90 9.30 16.06 9.67
N ASP A 91 10.59 16.07 9.32
CA ASP A 91 11.24 17.24 8.73
C ASP A 91 10.64 17.57 7.36
N LYS A 92 10.39 18.87 7.11
CA LYS A 92 9.86 19.39 5.85
C LYS A 92 10.81 19.17 4.67
N ASN A 93 12.07 18.84 4.93
CA ASN A 93 13.08 18.56 3.93
C ASN A 93 13.19 17.07 3.58
N VAL A 94 12.29 16.23 4.10
CA VAL A 94 12.21 14.82 3.74
C VAL A 94 11.14 14.61 2.68
N LEU A 95 11.56 14.09 1.53
CA LEU A 95 10.70 13.70 0.42
C LEU A 95 10.52 12.18 0.41
N GLU A 96 9.31 11.70 0.20
CA GLU A 96 9.03 10.29 -0.06
C GLU A 96 8.54 10.10 -1.49
N ILE A 97 9.12 9.10 -2.17
CA ILE A 97 8.66 8.55 -3.43
C ILE A 97 8.10 7.15 -3.14
N ASN A 98 6.78 6.98 -3.19
CA ASN A 98 6.12 5.72 -2.82
C ASN A 98 5.48 5.08 -4.05
N HIS A 99 5.78 3.80 -4.26
CA HIS A 99 5.21 2.98 -5.33
C HIS A 99 4.40 1.83 -4.76
N CYS A 100 3.13 1.76 -5.14
CA CYS A 100 2.24 0.71 -4.69
C CYS A 100 2.30 -0.50 -5.64
N ARG A 101 2.61 -1.68 -5.10
CA ARG A 101 2.58 -2.95 -5.83
C ARG A 101 1.28 -3.72 -5.62
N GLU A 102 0.78 -3.74 -4.39
CA GLU A 102 -0.45 -4.45 -4.05
C GLU A 102 -1.20 -3.68 -2.97
N GLY A 103 -2.53 -3.83 -2.97
CA GLY A 103 -3.38 -3.22 -1.98
C GLY A 103 -3.67 -1.76 -2.30
N ARG A 104 -3.90 -0.98 -1.25
CA ARG A 104 -4.18 0.45 -1.38
C ARG A 104 -3.82 1.16 -0.08
N GLU A 105 -3.14 2.28 -0.22
CA GLU A 105 -2.77 3.18 0.87
C GLU A 105 -3.51 4.50 0.67
N GLY A 106 -3.91 5.14 1.76
CA GLY A 106 -4.45 6.48 1.73
C GLY A 106 -3.97 7.30 2.91
N SER A 107 -3.97 8.62 2.72
CA SER A 107 -3.59 9.58 3.74
C SER A 107 -4.46 10.84 3.63
N VAL A 108 -4.65 11.50 4.76
CA VAL A 108 -5.23 12.84 4.82
C VAL A 108 -4.07 13.83 4.74
N LEU A 109 -4.13 14.74 3.77
CA LEU A 109 -3.15 15.81 3.63
C LEU A 109 -3.43 16.95 4.62
N GLN A 110 -2.44 17.78 4.90
CA GLN A 110 -2.61 18.98 5.73
C GLN A 110 -3.72 19.93 5.21
N SER A 111 -3.99 19.91 3.90
CA SER A 111 -5.10 20.66 3.29
C SER A 111 -6.49 20.13 3.66
N GLY A 112 -6.58 18.98 4.35
CA GLY A 112 -7.83 18.25 4.61
C GLY A 112 -8.33 17.42 3.42
N SER A 113 -7.59 17.41 2.31
CA SER A 113 -7.88 16.51 1.18
C SER A 113 -7.35 15.11 1.46
N CYS A 114 -8.07 14.09 1.01
CA CYS A 114 -7.66 12.69 1.09
C CYS A 114 -7.11 12.23 -0.25
N LEU A 115 -6.02 11.48 -0.18
CA LEU A 115 -5.37 10.86 -1.33
C LEU A 115 -5.36 9.34 -1.17
N TYR A 116 -5.47 8.61 -2.28
CA TYR A 116 -5.34 7.15 -2.30
C TYR A 116 -4.43 6.67 -3.43
N LEU A 117 -3.42 5.89 -3.04
CA LEU A 117 -2.44 5.23 -3.89
C LEU A 117 -2.80 3.75 -4.05
N GLY A 118 -2.90 3.24 -5.28
CA GLY A 118 -3.15 1.81 -5.55
C GLY A 118 -2.15 1.18 -6.50
N GLU A 119 -2.29 -0.13 -6.75
CA GLU A 119 -1.39 -0.94 -7.57
C GLU A 119 -0.95 -0.23 -8.87
N GLY A 120 0.35 -0.04 -9.04
CA GLY A 120 1.02 0.61 -10.18
C GLY A 120 0.96 2.15 -10.17
N ASP A 121 0.51 2.76 -9.08
CA ASP A 121 0.59 4.20 -8.88
C ASP A 121 1.87 4.58 -8.13
N LEU A 122 2.33 5.80 -8.41
CA LEU A 122 3.47 6.45 -7.78
C LEU A 122 2.99 7.75 -7.11
N SER A 123 3.38 7.99 -5.85
CA SER A 123 3.26 9.29 -5.20
C SER A 123 4.62 9.89 -4.86
N ILE A 124 4.69 11.21 -4.88
CA ILE A 124 5.85 12.00 -4.45
C ILE A 124 5.33 13.16 -3.60
N HIS A 125 5.76 13.20 -2.34
CA HIS A 125 5.33 14.22 -1.40
C HIS A 125 6.38 14.49 -0.33
N THR A 126 6.30 15.65 0.31
CA THR A 126 7.04 15.87 1.55
C THR A 126 6.31 15.19 2.70
N MET A 127 7.08 14.54 3.58
CA MET A 127 6.50 13.73 4.65
C MET A 127 5.75 14.56 5.70
N ASP A 128 6.03 15.87 5.80
CA ASP A 128 5.28 16.78 6.67
C ASP A 128 3.86 17.04 6.16
N ASN A 129 3.56 16.79 4.89
CA ASN A 129 2.24 17.08 4.30
C ASN A 129 1.17 16.04 4.65
N CYS A 130 1.56 14.85 5.12
CA CYS A 130 0.65 13.76 5.45
C CYS A 130 0.28 13.77 6.93
N ALA A 131 -0.96 13.46 7.24
CA ALA A 131 -1.41 13.22 8.60
C ALA A 131 -0.73 11.99 9.20
N SER A 132 -0.82 11.89 10.53
CA SER A 132 -0.26 10.78 11.31
C SER A 132 -0.86 9.41 11.03
N GLU A 133 -2.01 9.35 10.37
CA GLU A 133 -2.70 8.09 10.04
C GLU A 133 -2.49 7.72 8.58
N MET A 134 -1.92 6.54 8.35
CA MET A 134 -1.96 5.83 7.08
C MET A 134 -3.15 4.87 7.09
N ALA A 135 -4.01 4.97 6.08
CA ALA A 135 -5.17 4.11 5.90
C ALA A 135 -4.91 3.03 4.86
N PHE A 136 -5.39 1.80 5.12
CA PHE A 136 -5.31 0.68 4.20
C PHE A 136 -6.71 0.11 3.92
N PRO A 137 -7.49 0.71 3.01
CA PRO A 137 -8.90 0.34 2.79
C PRO A 137 -9.13 -1.12 2.38
N LEU A 138 -8.10 -1.78 1.83
CA LEU A 138 -8.15 -3.18 1.42
C LEU A 138 -7.60 -4.15 2.48
N ARG A 139 -7.29 -3.65 3.69
CA ARG A 139 -6.67 -4.35 4.82
C ARG A 139 -5.26 -4.90 4.56
N HIS A 140 -4.65 -4.50 3.45
CA HIS A 140 -3.27 -4.82 3.12
C HIS A 140 -2.68 -3.75 2.22
N TYR A 141 -1.37 -3.55 2.33
CA TYR A 141 -0.59 -2.68 1.47
C TYR A 141 0.82 -3.25 1.30
N ARG A 142 1.28 -3.35 0.04
CA ARG A 142 2.66 -3.70 -0.29
C ARG A 142 3.21 -2.71 -1.29
N GLY A 143 4.32 -2.08 -0.92
CA GLY A 143 4.95 -1.04 -1.72
C GLY A 143 6.43 -0.90 -1.43
N ILE A 144 7.09 -0.07 -2.23
CA ILE A 144 8.43 0.41 -1.92
C ILE A 144 8.38 1.92 -1.82
N SER A 145 8.96 2.45 -0.75
CA SER A 145 9.24 3.88 -0.62
C SER A 145 10.73 4.14 -0.81
N VAL A 146 11.06 5.23 -1.50
CA VAL A 146 12.39 5.83 -1.49
C VAL A 146 12.29 7.16 -0.77
N VAL A 147 12.95 7.28 0.38
CA VAL A 147 12.91 8.46 1.24
C VAL A 147 14.22 9.22 1.10
N LEU A 148 14.12 10.52 0.88
CA LEU A 148 15.24 11.42 0.62
C LEU A 148 15.26 12.54 1.67
N ASP A 149 16.33 12.63 2.44
CA ASP A 149 16.69 13.84 3.17
C ASP A 149 17.38 14.78 2.17
N LEU A 150 16.64 15.79 1.69
CA LEU A 150 17.10 16.65 0.62
C LEU A 150 18.35 17.46 1.00
N GLU A 151 18.53 17.79 2.28
CA GLU A 151 19.71 18.49 2.75
C GLU A 151 20.93 17.57 2.75
N LEU A 152 20.80 16.38 3.34
CA LEU A 152 21.90 15.44 3.43
C LEU A 152 22.35 14.91 2.06
N VAL A 153 21.40 14.68 1.15
CA VAL A 153 21.69 14.27 -0.23
C VAL A 153 22.33 15.41 -1.02
N SER A 154 21.93 16.67 -0.80
CA SER A 154 22.59 17.81 -1.45
C SER A 154 24.05 17.98 -1.02
N GLN A 155 24.36 17.64 0.25
CA GLN A 155 25.73 17.65 0.77
C GLN A 155 26.56 16.44 0.31
N ASN A 156 25.91 15.31 0.02
CA ASN A 156 26.56 14.04 -0.30
C ASN A 156 25.88 13.36 -1.51
N PRO A 157 25.85 14.00 -2.70
CA PRO A 157 25.14 13.44 -3.83
C PRO A 157 25.78 12.12 -4.29
N PRO A 158 25.00 11.09 -4.61
CA PRO A 158 25.50 9.91 -5.31
C PRO A 158 26.27 10.31 -6.57
N GLY A 159 27.39 9.64 -6.87
CA GLY A 159 28.32 10.06 -7.92
C GLY A 159 27.67 10.32 -9.28
N ILE A 160 26.74 9.47 -9.72
CA ILE A 160 26.04 9.65 -11.01
C ILE A 160 25.12 10.88 -10.98
N LEU A 161 24.50 11.18 -9.84
CA LEU A 161 23.64 12.37 -9.70
C LEU A 161 24.45 13.67 -9.65
N ALA A 162 25.66 13.62 -9.10
CA ALA A 162 26.57 14.77 -9.15
C ALA A 162 26.95 15.12 -10.60
N GLU A 163 27.22 14.10 -11.43
CA GLU A 163 27.54 14.27 -12.86
C GLU A 163 26.38 14.81 -13.70
N SER A 164 25.13 14.53 -13.32
CA SER A 164 23.97 15.01 -14.08
C SER A 164 23.73 16.52 -13.92
N GLY A 165 24.36 17.18 -12.94
CA GLY A 165 24.17 18.60 -12.65
C GLY A 165 22.78 18.93 -12.09
N ILE A 166 22.09 17.94 -11.52
CA ILE A 166 20.70 18.09 -11.06
C ILE A 166 20.67 18.34 -9.56
N GLY A 167 20.03 19.43 -9.14
CA GLY A 167 19.80 19.73 -7.73
C GLY A 167 18.69 18.86 -7.17
N ILE A 168 19.00 17.92 -6.26
CA ILE A 168 17.96 17.09 -5.63
C ILE A 168 16.93 17.96 -4.86
N ALA A 169 17.37 19.10 -4.32
CA ALA A 169 16.50 20.08 -3.68
C ALA A 169 15.38 20.60 -4.60
N ASP A 170 15.60 20.62 -5.92
CA ASP A 170 14.61 21.06 -6.90
C ASP A 170 13.41 20.12 -6.98
N PHE A 171 13.55 18.86 -6.53
CA PHE A 171 12.44 17.90 -6.53
C PHE A 171 11.27 18.38 -5.68
N LYS A 172 11.56 19.04 -4.56
CA LYS A 172 10.51 19.61 -3.69
C LYS A 172 9.68 20.64 -4.44
N ASN A 173 10.32 21.57 -5.15
CA ASN A 173 9.61 22.58 -5.93
C ASN A 173 8.89 21.95 -7.14
N LYS A 174 9.50 20.95 -7.76
CA LYS A 174 8.95 20.29 -8.95
C LYS A 174 7.69 19.47 -8.65
N PHE A 175 7.73 18.64 -7.62
CA PHE A 175 6.67 17.67 -7.32
C PHE A 175 5.73 18.14 -6.20
N CYS A 176 6.17 19.03 -5.34
CA CYS A 176 5.47 19.39 -4.11
C CYS A 176 5.26 20.91 -3.99
N ALA A 177 5.20 21.62 -5.13
CA ALA A 177 4.82 23.03 -5.15
C ALA A 177 3.53 23.26 -4.35
N ASP A 178 3.50 24.35 -3.59
CA ASP A 178 2.36 24.75 -2.76
C ASP A 178 1.88 23.70 -1.73
N GLY A 179 2.76 22.76 -1.34
CA GLY A 179 2.41 21.67 -0.42
C GLY A 179 1.51 20.62 -1.09
N ALA A 180 1.53 20.52 -2.41
CA ALA A 180 0.81 19.47 -3.14
C ALA A 180 1.48 18.10 -2.95
N CYS A 181 0.68 17.04 -3.10
CA CYS A 181 1.18 15.69 -3.31
C CYS A 181 1.07 15.37 -4.80
N PHE A 182 2.18 14.97 -5.43
CA PHE A 182 2.18 14.55 -6.82
C PHE A 182 1.87 13.06 -6.91
N VAL A 183 0.77 12.69 -7.57
CA VAL A 183 0.41 11.28 -7.73
C VAL A 183 0.02 10.99 -9.16
N MET A 184 0.61 9.96 -9.73
CA MET A 184 0.35 9.52 -11.10
C MET A 184 0.34 8.00 -11.22
N ARG A 185 -0.13 7.50 -12.37
CA ARG A 185 0.21 6.14 -12.78
C ARG A 185 1.71 6.07 -13.04
N ALA A 186 2.40 5.08 -12.50
CA ALA A 186 3.81 4.85 -12.84
C ALA A 186 3.94 4.61 -14.35
N LYS A 187 4.91 5.28 -14.99
CA LYS A 187 5.26 5.01 -16.39
C LYS A 187 5.95 3.66 -16.49
N ASP A 188 5.98 3.08 -17.68
CA ASP A 188 6.56 1.76 -17.92
C ASP A 188 8.02 1.66 -17.44
N GLU A 189 8.81 2.73 -17.57
CA GLU A 189 10.19 2.79 -17.10
C GLU A 189 10.29 2.77 -15.56
N ILE A 190 9.42 3.51 -14.87
CA ILE A 190 9.37 3.56 -13.40
C ILE A 190 8.83 2.24 -12.85
N GLU A 191 7.75 1.72 -13.43
CA GLU A 191 7.18 0.41 -13.10
C GLU A 191 8.24 -0.68 -13.29
N HIS A 192 9.03 -0.62 -14.37
CA HIS A 192 10.12 -1.56 -14.58
C HIS A 192 11.14 -1.53 -13.43
N ILE A 193 11.61 -0.33 -13.03
CA ILE A 193 12.56 -0.17 -11.92
C ILE A 193 12.03 -0.80 -10.64
N PHE A 194 10.79 -0.47 -10.24
CA PHE A 194 10.19 -1.03 -9.03
C PHE A 194 9.94 -2.53 -9.15
N SER A 195 9.51 -3.02 -10.31
CA SER A 195 9.30 -4.46 -10.55
C SER A 195 10.55 -5.30 -10.31
N GLU A 196 11.72 -4.77 -10.67
CA GLU A 196 13.01 -5.42 -10.47
C GLU A 196 13.43 -5.39 -8.99
N LEU A 197 13.22 -4.26 -8.30
CA LEU A 197 13.51 -4.13 -6.88
C LEU A 197 12.80 -5.21 -6.03
N TYR A 198 11.57 -5.59 -6.38
CA TYR A 198 10.84 -6.65 -5.66
C TYR A 198 11.41 -8.07 -5.76
N SER A 199 12.44 -8.31 -6.59
CA SER A 199 12.94 -9.66 -6.90
C SER A 199 14.44 -9.86 -6.70
N VAL A 200 15.11 -8.90 -6.06
CA VAL A 200 16.57 -8.90 -5.93
C VAL A 200 17.05 -9.96 -4.94
N PRO A 201 17.99 -10.85 -5.34
CA PRO A 201 18.61 -11.80 -4.41
C PRO A 201 19.43 -11.10 -3.33
N ASP A 202 19.35 -11.59 -2.09
CA ASP A 202 19.95 -11.00 -0.88
C ASP A 202 21.43 -10.58 -1.09
N ARG A 203 22.25 -11.44 -1.73
CA ARG A 203 23.68 -11.18 -1.98
C ARG A 203 23.97 -9.95 -2.87
N LEU A 204 22.99 -9.53 -3.69
CA LEU A 204 23.12 -8.43 -4.65
C LEU A 204 22.33 -7.19 -4.23
N GLN A 205 21.53 -7.26 -3.17
CA GLN A 205 20.62 -6.18 -2.77
C GLN A 205 21.33 -4.84 -2.65
N LYS A 206 22.41 -4.76 -1.89
CA LYS A 206 23.13 -3.50 -1.65
C LYS A 206 23.56 -2.76 -2.94
N PRO A 207 24.42 -3.34 -3.80
CA PRO A 207 24.81 -2.67 -5.04
C PRO A 207 23.63 -2.48 -6.02
N TYR A 208 22.65 -3.39 -6.04
CA TYR A 208 21.52 -3.27 -6.96
C TYR A 208 20.57 -2.13 -6.56
N PHE A 209 20.27 -1.98 -5.28
CA PHE A 209 19.47 -0.88 -4.75
C PHE A 209 20.14 0.47 -5.02
N MET A 210 21.46 0.55 -4.82
CA MET A 210 22.26 1.74 -5.15
C MET A 210 22.12 2.16 -6.63
N LEU A 211 22.16 1.19 -7.56
CA LEU A 211 21.98 1.47 -8.99
C LEU A 211 20.54 1.88 -9.32
N LYS A 212 19.55 1.12 -8.85
CA LYS A 212 18.14 1.36 -9.16
C LYS A 212 17.58 2.65 -8.57
N VAL A 213 18.05 3.05 -7.39
CA VAL A 213 17.68 4.34 -6.80
C VAL A 213 18.24 5.50 -7.62
N GLN A 214 19.49 5.43 -8.09
CA GLN A 214 20.04 6.47 -8.97
C GLN A 214 19.29 6.52 -10.31
N GLU A 215 19.00 5.37 -10.90
CA GLU A 215 18.19 5.27 -12.13
C GLU A 215 16.81 5.93 -11.94
N LEU A 216 16.09 5.59 -10.86
CA LEU A 216 14.80 6.19 -10.51
C LEU A 216 14.90 7.72 -10.42
N LEU A 217 15.89 8.24 -9.70
CA LEU A 217 16.06 9.68 -9.51
C LEU A 217 16.31 10.38 -10.85
N LEU A 218 17.16 9.83 -11.72
CA LEU A 218 17.36 10.36 -13.07
C LEU A 218 16.08 10.36 -13.90
N PHE A 219 15.27 9.30 -13.84
CA PHE A 219 13.97 9.27 -14.52
C PHE A 219 13.02 10.35 -14.01
N LEU A 220 12.92 10.53 -12.69
CA LEU A 220 12.08 11.57 -12.10
C LEU A 220 12.52 12.98 -12.53
N CYS A 221 13.80 13.21 -12.82
CA CYS A 221 14.26 14.47 -13.38
C CYS A 221 13.64 14.77 -14.75
N MET A 222 13.38 13.74 -15.56
CA MET A 222 12.81 13.86 -16.90
C MET A 222 11.28 13.95 -16.94
N VAL A 223 10.59 13.68 -15.82
CA VAL A 223 9.13 13.79 -15.73
C VAL A 223 8.70 15.25 -15.87
N ASP A 224 7.75 15.54 -16.75
CA ASP A 224 7.12 16.86 -16.86
C ASP A 224 5.78 16.85 -16.14
N VAL A 225 5.78 17.32 -14.88
CA VAL A 225 4.61 17.25 -13.98
C VAL A 225 3.35 17.91 -14.57
N ASN A 226 3.49 18.89 -15.46
CA ASN A 226 2.37 19.59 -16.09
C ASN A 226 1.69 18.77 -17.18
N LYS A 227 2.36 17.73 -17.70
CA LYS A 227 1.81 16.82 -18.72
C LYS A 227 1.26 15.53 -18.12
N GLU A 228 1.54 15.25 -16.85
CA GLU A 228 1.09 14.04 -16.21
C GLU A 228 -0.35 14.16 -15.71
N LYS A 229 -1.14 13.11 -15.95
CA LYS A 229 -2.49 13.04 -15.40
C LYS A 229 -2.40 12.67 -13.92
N GLN A 230 -2.69 13.64 -13.06
CA GLN A 230 -2.72 13.40 -11.62
C GLN A 230 -3.92 12.56 -11.18
N ARG A 231 -3.76 11.83 -10.07
CA ARG A 231 -4.87 11.17 -9.38
C ARG A 231 -5.78 12.21 -8.71
N GLU A 232 -7.05 11.87 -8.62
CA GLU A 232 -8.06 12.72 -7.97
C GLU A 232 -7.81 12.78 -6.47
N LEU A 233 -8.09 13.95 -5.90
CA LEU A 233 -8.19 14.16 -4.47
C LEU A 233 -9.66 14.12 -4.05
N TYR A 234 -9.90 13.61 -2.85
CA TYR A 234 -11.24 13.51 -2.27
C TYR A 234 -11.32 14.38 -1.01
N THR A 235 -12.50 14.77 -0.58
CA THR A 235 -12.65 15.46 0.71
C THR A 235 -12.83 14.45 1.84
N SER A 236 -12.37 14.77 3.06
CA SER A 236 -12.58 13.88 4.22
C SER A 236 -14.05 13.50 4.42
N PRO A 237 -15.04 14.42 4.31
CA PRO A 237 -16.45 14.04 4.43
C PRO A 237 -16.92 13.02 3.37
N GLN A 238 -16.45 13.11 2.12
CA GLN A 238 -16.78 12.13 1.08
C GLN A 238 -16.21 10.76 1.43
N VAL A 239 -14.97 10.71 1.92
CA VAL A 239 -14.28 9.48 2.30
C VAL A 239 -14.94 8.84 3.51
N GLU A 240 -15.34 9.61 4.51
CA GLU A 240 -16.07 9.14 5.70
C GLU A 240 -17.40 8.50 5.30
N ILE A 241 -18.21 9.17 4.46
CA ILE A 241 -19.47 8.62 3.94
C ILE A 241 -19.24 7.28 3.24
N VAL A 242 -18.22 7.21 2.36
CA VAL A 242 -17.88 5.99 1.63
C VAL A 242 -17.39 4.87 2.55
N ARG A 243 -16.64 5.19 3.60
CA ARG A 243 -16.23 4.24 4.65
C ARG A 243 -17.44 3.70 5.41
N ASP A 244 -18.43 4.52 5.72
CA ASP A 244 -19.64 4.08 6.42
C ASP A 244 -20.57 3.25 5.53
N ILE A 245 -20.69 3.61 4.25
CA ILE A 245 -21.35 2.76 3.25
C ILE A 245 -20.67 1.39 3.16
N HIS A 246 -19.33 1.36 3.13
CA HIS A 246 -18.59 0.10 3.12
C HIS A 246 -18.87 -0.74 4.37
N LYS A 247 -18.81 -0.16 5.58
CA LYS A 247 -19.17 -0.83 6.84
C LYS A 247 -20.59 -1.42 6.78
N ARG A 248 -21.57 -0.67 6.25
CA ARG A 248 -22.95 -1.14 6.07
C ARG A 248 -23.05 -2.31 5.09
N LEU A 249 -22.33 -2.25 3.98
CA LEU A 249 -22.32 -3.30 2.96
C LEU A 249 -21.69 -4.61 3.45
N ILE A 250 -20.68 -4.54 4.33
CA ILE A 250 -19.99 -5.74 4.84
C ILE A 250 -20.63 -6.31 6.11
N SER A 251 -21.45 -5.54 6.83
CA SER A 251 -22.11 -6.01 8.07
C SER A 251 -23.24 -7.01 7.80
N ASN A 252 -23.90 -6.93 6.63
CA ASN A 252 -24.86 -7.92 6.18
C ASN A 252 -24.72 -8.20 4.67
N LEU A 253 -24.03 -9.28 4.32
CA LEU A 253 -23.77 -9.64 2.91
C LEU A 253 -25.01 -10.09 2.14
N GLN A 254 -26.09 -10.45 2.84
CA GLN A 254 -27.36 -10.83 2.24
C GLN A 254 -28.09 -9.63 1.64
N GLU A 255 -27.91 -8.44 2.24
CA GLU A 255 -28.47 -7.20 1.71
C GLU A 255 -27.70 -6.74 0.46
N ARG A 256 -28.45 -6.26 -0.54
CA ARG A 256 -27.93 -5.82 -1.84
C ARG A 256 -28.54 -4.47 -2.24
N PRO A 257 -28.31 -3.42 -1.44
CA PRO A 257 -28.81 -2.10 -1.80
C PRO A 257 -28.20 -1.65 -3.13
N THR A 258 -29.02 -0.98 -3.91
CA THR A 258 -28.66 -0.28 -5.15
C THR A 258 -27.86 0.98 -4.83
N ILE A 259 -27.19 1.52 -5.85
CA ILE A 259 -26.44 2.78 -5.68
C ILE A 259 -27.41 3.92 -5.37
N GLU A 260 -28.62 3.88 -5.93
CA GLU A 260 -29.68 4.85 -5.72
C GLU A 260 -30.23 4.81 -4.27
N GLU A 261 -30.35 3.62 -3.68
CA GLU A 261 -30.73 3.45 -2.28
C GLU A 261 -29.65 4.01 -1.34
N LEU A 262 -28.39 3.62 -1.56
CA LEU A 262 -27.25 4.13 -0.78
C LEU A 262 -27.10 5.66 -0.91
N SER A 263 -27.30 6.19 -2.12
CA SER A 263 -27.25 7.62 -2.40
C SER A 263 -28.30 8.40 -1.60
N LYS A 264 -29.52 7.87 -1.49
CA LYS A 264 -30.61 8.47 -0.69
C LYS A 264 -30.35 8.34 0.81
N GLU A 265 -29.91 7.17 1.26
CA GLU A 265 -29.65 6.89 2.68
C GLU A 265 -28.54 7.78 3.27
N TYR A 266 -27.45 7.96 2.51
CA TYR A 266 -26.26 8.71 2.95
C TYR A 266 -26.19 10.15 2.42
N LEU A 267 -27.25 10.63 1.75
CA LEU A 267 -27.35 11.99 1.22
C LEU A 267 -26.16 12.41 0.32
N ILE A 268 -25.67 11.46 -0.49
CA ILE A 268 -24.56 11.66 -1.44
C ILE A 268 -25.07 11.40 -2.85
N ASN A 269 -24.70 12.23 -3.84
CA ASN A 269 -25.14 11.97 -5.22
C ASN A 269 -24.46 10.69 -5.78
N THR A 270 -25.11 10.04 -6.74
CA THR A 270 -24.65 8.75 -7.27
C THR A 270 -23.30 8.82 -8.00
N ALA A 271 -22.96 9.96 -8.61
CA ALA A 271 -21.67 10.15 -9.28
C ALA A 271 -20.53 10.22 -8.25
N THR A 272 -20.63 11.12 -7.27
CA THR A 272 -19.65 11.22 -6.18
C THR A 272 -19.51 9.91 -5.41
N LEU A 273 -20.61 9.21 -5.12
CA LEU A 273 -20.53 7.88 -4.48
C LEU A 273 -19.71 6.89 -5.32
N LYS A 274 -19.99 6.78 -6.63
CA LYS A 274 -19.26 5.87 -7.52
C LYS A 274 -17.77 6.23 -7.60
N ASP A 275 -17.48 7.51 -7.78
CA ASP A 275 -16.13 8.01 -8.00
C ASP A 275 -15.29 7.93 -6.73
N THR A 276 -15.80 8.44 -5.59
CA THR A 276 -15.11 8.35 -4.30
C THR A 276 -14.95 6.89 -3.87
N PHE A 277 -15.96 6.02 -4.00
CA PHE A 277 -15.80 4.61 -3.63
C PHE A 277 -14.73 3.92 -4.46
N LYS A 278 -14.71 4.16 -5.78
CA LYS A 278 -13.67 3.62 -6.65
C LYS A 278 -12.30 4.21 -6.30
N GLY A 279 -12.22 5.48 -5.94
CA GLY A 279 -11.02 6.14 -5.46
C GLY A 279 -10.47 5.56 -4.15
N VAL A 280 -11.35 5.23 -3.21
CA VAL A 280 -10.97 4.69 -1.88
C VAL A 280 -10.68 3.19 -1.93
N TYR A 281 -11.45 2.41 -2.70
CA TYR A 281 -11.37 0.93 -2.71
C TYR A 281 -10.82 0.35 -4.02
N GLY A 282 -10.43 1.19 -4.98
CA GLY A 282 -9.81 0.79 -6.26
C GLY A 282 -10.76 0.17 -7.29
N GLN A 283 -12.02 -0.11 -6.92
CA GLN A 283 -12.99 -0.79 -7.78
C GLN A 283 -14.40 -0.20 -7.63
N PRO A 284 -15.25 -0.25 -8.68
CA PRO A 284 -16.66 0.09 -8.54
C PRO A 284 -17.34 -0.79 -7.49
N ILE A 285 -18.28 -0.21 -6.71
CA ILE A 285 -18.99 -0.84 -5.58
C ILE A 285 -19.44 -2.28 -5.88
N GLY A 286 -20.15 -2.49 -7.00
CA GLY A 286 -20.67 -3.82 -7.35
C GLY A 286 -19.57 -4.85 -7.63
N THR A 287 -18.47 -4.43 -8.27
CA THR A 287 -17.32 -5.32 -8.54
C THR A 287 -16.59 -5.64 -7.24
N TYR A 288 -16.35 -4.64 -6.41
CA TYR A 288 -15.75 -4.79 -5.09
C TYR A 288 -16.55 -5.78 -4.23
N MET A 289 -17.86 -5.58 -4.11
CA MET A 289 -18.72 -6.44 -3.29
C MET A 289 -18.85 -7.86 -3.84
N LYS A 290 -18.78 -8.07 -5.17
CA LYS A 290 -18.67 -9.41 -5.77
C LYS A 290 -17.41 -10.11 -5.26
N VAL A 291 -16.25 -9.45 -5.35
CA VAL A 291 -14.97 -10.02 -4.89
C VAL A 291 -14.98 -10.25 -3.38
N TYR A 292 -15.46 -9.29 -2.59
CA TYR A 292 -15.54 -9.39 -1.14
C TYR A 292 -16.37 -10.61 -0.71
N ARG A 293 -17.57 -10.79 -1.27
CA ARG A 293 -18.43 -11.96 -1.00
C ARG A 293 -17.74 -13.27 -1.34
N MET A 294 -16.99 -13.35 -2.45
CA MET A 294 -16.28 -14.58 -2.81
C MET A 294 -15.11 -14.87 -1.88
N LYS A 295 -14.40 -13.84 -1.39
CA LYS A 295 -13.36 -14.01 -0.36
C LYS A 295 -13.96 -14.52 0.96
N GLN A 296 -15.10 -13.98 1.38
CA GLN A 296 -15.81 -14.47 2.58
C GLN A 296 -16.31 -15.90 2.41
N ALA A 297 -16.85 -16.24 1.23
CA ALA A 297 -17.22 -17.62 0.91
C ALA A 297 -16.01 -18.56 0.94
N ALA A 298 -14.85 -18.14 0.42
CA ALA A 298 -13.62 -18.92 0.48
C ALA A 298 -13.14 -19.15 1.92
N ALA A 299 -13.26 -18.15 2.80
CA ALA A 299 -12.99 -18.32 4.22
C ALA A 299 -13.93 -19.36 4.87
N LEU A 300 -15.24 -19.23 4.64
CA LEU A 300 -16.25 -20.18 5.15
C LEU A 300 -16.03 -21.61 4.63
N LEU A 301 -15.63 -21.77 3.37
CA LEU A 301 -15.34 -23.07 2.77
C LEU A 301 -14.18 -23.80 3.45
N ARG A 302 -13.20 -23.06 3.98
CA ARG A 302 -12.03 -23.59 4.71
C ARG A 302 -12.33 -23.83 6.18
N GLN A 303 -13.10 -22.94 6.80
CA GLN A 303 -13.27 -22.88 8.25
C GLN A 303 -14.49 -23.65 8.75
N THR A 304 -15.42 -24.04 7.86
CA THR A 304 -16.70 -24.63 8.26
C THR A 304 -17.06 -25.83 7.39
N GLN A 305 -17.92 -26.69 7.95
CA GLN A 305 -18.54 -27.82 7.24
C GLN A 305 -19.88 -27.46 6.58
N ALA A 306 -20.27 -26.17 6.58
CA ALA A 306 -21.51 -25.72 5.96
C ALA A 306 -21.57 -26.16 4.48
N THR A 307 -22.74 -26.53 4.00
CA THR A 307 -22.93 -26.92 2.60
C THR A 307 -22.64 -25.74 1.66
N ILE A 308 -22.34 -26.03 0.39
CA ILE A 308 -22.16 -24.99 -0.65
C ILE A 308 -23.42 -24.11 -0.75
N ALA A 309 -24.60 -24.68 -0.52
CA ALA A 309 -25.89 -24.00 -0.48
C ALA A 309 -25.97 -22.96 0.64
N GLU A 310 -25.63 -23.37 1.86
CA GLU A 310 -25.65 -22.50 3.04
C GLU A 310 -24.64 -21.37 2.90
N ILE A 311 -23.43 -21.67 2.42
CA ILE A 311 -22.40 -20.65 2.19
C ILE A 311 -22.86 -19.65 1.12
N ALA A 312 -23.44 -20.12 0.01
CA ALA A 312 -23.99 -19.24 -1.02
C ALA A 312 -25.03 -18.28 -0.43
N SER A 313 -25.97 -18.80 0.37
CA SER A 313 -27.00 -18.01 1.05
C SER A 313 -26.39 -16.97 2.01
N GLN A 314 -25.42 -17.38 2.84
CA GLN A 314 -24.74 -16.49 3.80
C GLN A 314 -24.04 -15.30 3.12
N VAL A 315 -23.46 -15.50 1.93
CA VAL A 315 -22.85 -14.40 1.15
C VAL A 315 -23.82 -13.73 0.18
N GLY A 316 -25.13 -13.94 0.38
CA GLY A 316 -26.22 -13.25 -0.30
C GLY A 316 -26.55 -13.76 -1.70
N TYR A 317 -26.26 -15.02 -2.03
CA TYR A 317 -26.65 -15.64 -3.29
C TYR A 317 -27.80 -16.63 -3.08
N GLU A 318 -28.96 -16.32 -3.66
CA GLU A 318 -30.13 -17.20 -3.63
C GLU A 318 -29.95 -18.47 -4.48
N ASN A 319 -29.13 -18.40 -5.52
CA ASN A 319 -28.95 -19.47 -6.49
C ASN A 319 -27.50 -20.01 -6.46
N GLN A 320 -27.36 -21.30 -6.13
CA GLN A 320 -26.07 -21.99 -6.06
C GLN A 320 -25.30 -21.97 -7.37
N SER A 321 -25.96 -22.09 -8.52
CA SER A 321 -25.31 -22.05 -9.84
C SER A 321 -24.71 -20.67 -10.11
N LYS A 322 -25.45 -19.59 -9.78
CA LYS A 322 -24.92 -18.21 -9.89
C LYS A 322 -23.74 -17.98 -8.94
N PHE A 323 -23.83 -18.49 -7.72
CA PHE A 323 -22.72 -18.47 -6.76
C PHE A 323 -21.49 -19.20 -7.30
N ALA A 324 -21.65 -20.45 -7.75
CA ALA A 324 -20.54 -21.26 -8.24
C ALA A 324 -19.84 -20.64 -9.46
N THR A 325 -20.60 -20.02 -10.37
CA THR A 325 -20.03 -19.26 -11.48
C THR A 325 -19.26 -18.05 -10.97
N ALA A 326 -19.86 -17.20 -10.12
CA ALA A 326 -19.17 -16.03 -9.57
C ALA A 326 -17.92 -16.39 -8.76
N PHE A 327 -17.96 -17.49 -8.01
CA PHE A 327 -16.85 -18.00 -7.22
C PHE A 327 -15.71 -18.44 -8.12
N ARG A 328 -16.01 -19.22 -9.15
CA ARG A 328 -15.01 -19.66 -10.14
C ARG A 328 -14.43 -18.48 -10.93
N ASP A 329 -15.22 -17.46 -11.24
CA ASP A 329 -14.71 -16.25 -11.91
C ASP A 329 -13.62 -15.55 -11.07
N VAL A 330 -13.84 -15.46 -9.74
CA VAL A 330 -12.96 -14.72 -8.82
C VAL A 330 -11.81 -15.58 -8.34
N MET A 331 -12.10 -16.79 -7.85
CA MET A 331 -11.14 -17.71 -7.23
C MET A 331 -10.44 -18.62 -8.24
N LYS A 332 -10.87 -18.60 -9.51
CA LYS A 332 -10.34 -19.41 -10.63
C LYS A 332 -10.53 -20.92 -10.51
N ILE A 333 -11.16 -21.40 -9.45
CA ILE A 333 -11.55 -22.80 -9.25
C ILE A 333 -12.96 -22.91 -8.65
N ALA A 334 -13.60 -24.07 -8.79
CA ALA A 334 -14.97 -24.27 -8.30
C ALA A 334 -15.03 -24.36 -6.76
N PRO A 335 -16.14 -23.97 -6.10
CA PRO A 335 -16.26 -23.99 -4.63
C PRO A 335 -15.94 -25.35 -3.98
N ALA A 336 -16.45 -26.44 -4.55
CA ALA A 336 -16.24 -27.79 -4.02
C ALA A 336 -14.78 -28.25 -4.16
N GLU A 337 -14.15 -27.88 -5.28
CA GLU A 337 -12.73 -28.15 -5.52
C GLU A 337 -11.84 -27.31 -4.59
N TYR A 338 -12.17 -26.03 -4.40
CA TYR A 338 -11.51 -25.14 -3.46
C TYR A 338 -11.54 -25.73 -2.04
N ARG A 339 -12.70 -26.21 -1.58
CA ARG A 339 -12.81 -26.91 -0.30
C ARG A 339 -11.89 -28.13 -0.26
N LYS A 340 -11.98 -29.03 -1.24
CA LYS A 340 -11.17 -30.25 -1.27
C LYS A 340 -9.66 -29.98 -1.19
N GLN A 341 -9.17 -28.92 -1.86
CA GLN A 341 -7.76 -28.53 -1.80
C GLN A 341 -7.32 -27.99 -0.44
N ASN A 342 -8.25 -27.46 0.36
CA ASN A 342 -7.97 -26.82 1.66
C ASN A 342 -8.56 -27.59 2.85
N SER A 343 -9.13 -28.78 2.64
CA SER A 343 -9.61 -29.70 3.68
C SER A 343 -8.63 -30.85 3.97
N GLY A 344 -7.39 -30.73 3.46
CA GLY A 344 -6.35 -31.76 3.52
C GLY A 344 -5.21 -31.47 4.49
N ASP A 345 -5.47 -30.73 5.57
CA ASP A 345 -4.59 -30.62 6.75
C ASP A 345 -5.21 -31.34 7.95
#